data_AF-A0A7C3L658-F1
#
_entry.id   AF-A0A7C3L658-F1
#
_cell.length_a   1.000
_cell.length_b   1.000
_cell.length_c   1.000
_cell.angle_alpha   90.00
_cell.angle_beta   90.00
_cell.angle_gamma   90.00
#
_symmetry.space_group_name_H-M   'P 1'
#
loop_
_entity.id
_entity.type
_entity.pdbx_description
1 polymer ?
#
loop_
_entity_poly.entity_id
_entity_poly.type
_entity_poly.pdbx_seq_one_letter_code
_entity_poly.pdbx_strand_id
1 'polypeptide(L)'
;MIIENLAEFASKKFGQNFLKDDTVLHKIIQAMPKDDLKVAEIGPGLGDLTKELVKVRNVTAFEVDKRLCEHLTSEFEDSIHNGNFELR
;
A
#
# COMPACT_ATOMS: atom_id res chain seq x y z
N MET A 1 -16.65 0.01 -5.73
CA MET A 1 -16.67 1.37 -5.15
C MET A 1 -15.40 2.19 -5.43
N ILE A 2 -14.18 1.63 -5.40
CA ILE A 2 -12.95 2.41 -5.75
C ILE A 2 -12.65 2.42 -7.26
N ILE A 3 -12.98 1.34 -7.99
CA ILE A 3 -12.76 1.26 -9.44
C ILE A 3 -13.46 2.41 -10.20
N GLU A 4 -14.53 2.98 -9.65
CA GLU A 4 -15.27 4.07 -10.28
C GLU A 4 -14.59 5.45 -10.16
N ASN A 5 -13.64 5.65 -9.23
CA ASN A 5 -13.02 6.96 -8.94
C ASN A 5 -11.48 6.98 -8.97
N LEU A 6 -10.83 6.09 -9.73
CA LEU A 6 -9.37 6.10 -9.89
C LEU A 6 -8.81 7.47 -10.36
N ALA A 7 -9.59 8.17 -11.19
CA ALA A 7 -9.26 9.51 -11.67
C ALA A 7 -9.31 10.58 -10.58
N GLU A 8 -10.09 10.37 -9.52
CA GLU A 8 -10.18 11.27 -8.37
C GLU A 8 -8.88 11.23 -7.55
N PHE A 9 -8.31 10.04 -7.37
CA PHE A 9 -7.07 9.88 -6.60
C PHE A 9 -5.83 10.25 -7.41
N ALA A 10 -5.75 9.89 -8.68
CA ALA A 10 -4.54 10.09 -9.50
C ALA A 10 -4.19 11.57 -9.68
N SER A 11 -3.09 12.01 -9.07
CA SER A 11 -2.59 13.38 -9.16
C SER A 11 -1.19 13.42 -9.79
N LYS A 12 -1.06 14.13 -10.92
CA LYS A 12 0.24 14.39 -11.56
C LYS A 12 1.21 15.15 -10.66
N LYS A 13 0.70 15.96 -9.72
CA LYS A 13 1.52 16.69 -8.74
C LYS A 13 2.31 15.73 -7.83
N PHE A 14 1.71 14.59 -7.51
CA PHE A 14 2.32 13.57 -6.64
C PHE A 14 2.97 12.43 -7.43
N GLY A 15 2.98 12.50 -8.78
CA GLY A 15 3.57 11.45 -9.62
C GLY A 15 2.87 10.09 -9.55
N GLN A 16 1.61 10.06 -9.10
CA GLN A 16 0.89 8.82 -8.83
C GLN A 16 0.58 8.04 -10.11
N ASN A 17 1.06 6.79 -10.15
CA ASN A 17 0.70 5.77 -11.12
C ASN A 17 0.40 4.49 -10.35
N PHE A 18 -0.82 3.99 -10.42
CA PHE A 18 -1.26 2.86 -9.60
C PHE A 18 -0.97 1.53 -10.30
N LEU A 19 -0.44 0.58 -9.53
CA LEU A 19 -0.15 -0.77 -9.99
C LEU A 19 -1.48 -1.52 -10.22
N LYS A 20 -1.66 -2.11 -11.41
CA LYS A 20 -2.85 -2.92 -11.75
C LYS A 20 -2.54 -4.34 -12.20
N ASP A 21 -1.26 -4.65 -12.42
CA ASP A 21 -0.83 -5.95 -12.92
C ASP A 21 -0.41 -6.85 -11.76
N ASP A 22 -1.26 -7.80 -11.44
CA ASP A 22 -1.01 -8.80 -10.40
C ASP A 22 0.28 -9.59 -10.67
N THR A 23 0.65 -9.82 -11.94
CA THR A 23 1.89 -10.55 -12.28
C THR A 23 3.11 -9.78 -11.80
N VAL A 24 3.13 -8.45 -11.99
CA VAL A 24 4.21 -7.60 -11.51
C VAL A 24 4.22 -7.56 -9.99
N LEU A 25 3.05 -7.48 -9.38
CA LEU A 25 2.90 -7.49 -7.92
C LEU A 25 3.50 -8.76 -7.30
N HIS A 26 3.14 -9.94 -7.81
CA HIS A 26 3.69 -11.22 -7.35
C HIS A 26 5.22 -11.29 -7.52
N LYS A 27 5.76 -10.74 -8.63
CA LYS A 27 7.21 -10.68 -8.85
C LYS A 27 7.92 -9.80 -7.81
N ILE A 28 7.31 -8.68 -7.40
CA ILE A 28 7.85 -7.81 -6.34
C ILE A 28 7.93 -8.60 -5.03
N ILE A 29 6.85 -9.28 -4.63
CA ILE A 29 6.81 -10.09 -3.40
C ILE A 29 7.86 -11.21 -3.44
N GLN A 30 7.98 -11.91 -4.58
CA GLN A 30 8.96 -12.99 -4.74
C GLN A 30 10.42 -12.51 -4.71
N ALA A 31 10.68 -11.26 -5.08
CA ALA A 31 12.01 -10.67 -5.08
C ALA A 31 12.45 -10.19 -3.68
N MET A 32 11.55 -10.17 -2.70
CA MET A 32 11.89 -9.73 -1.35
C MET A 32 12.91 -10.66 -0.67
N PRO A 33 13.81 -10.12 0.16
CA PRO A 33 14.68 -10.93 1.00
C PRO A 33 13.91 -11.88 1.92
N LYS A 34 14.49 -13.06 2.16
CA LYS A 34 13.95 -14.05 3.10
C LYS A 34 14.46 -13.80 4.53
N ASP A 35 14.26 -12.59 5.03
CA ASP A 35 14.56 -12.18 6.40
C ASP A 35 13.32 -11.62 7.09
N ASP A 36 13.32 -11.50 8.42
CA ASP A 36 12.15 -11.03 9.18
C ASP A 36 12.20 -9.53 9.51
N LEU A 37 12.91 -8.75 8.69
CA LEU A 37 12.95 -7.30 8.87
C LEU A 37 11.59 -6.66 8.55
N LYS A 38 11.31 -5.54 9.23
CA LYS A 38 10.13 -4.72 8.93
C LYS A 38 10.27 -4.07 7.56
N VAL A 39 9.16 -3.91 6.86
CA VAL A 39 9.11 -3.27 5.53
C VAL A 39 8.71 -1.81 5.68
N ALA A 40 9.47 -0.93 5.03
CA ALA A 40 9.06 0.45 4.81
C ALA A 40 8.55 0.58 3.36
N GLU A 41 7.27 0.94 3.19
CA GLU A 41 6.67 1.20 1.88
C GLU A 41 6.56 2.71 1.66
N ILE A 42 7.11 3.22 0.58
CA ILE A 42 7.03 4.65 0.22
C ILE A 42 6.04 4.80 -0.93
N GLY A 43 4.99 5.59 -0.71
CA GLY A 43 3.92 5.77 -1.70
C GLY A 43 3.08 4.50 -1.88
N PRO A 44 2.39 4.01 -0.82
CA PRO A 44 1.49 2.85 -0.90
C PRO A 44 0.35 3.03 -1.92
N GLY A 45 0.01 4.29 -2.27
CA GLY A 45 -1.02 4.55 -3.27
C GLY A 45 -2.39 4.06 -2.80
N LEU A 46 -3.03 3.21 -3.61
CA LEU A 46 -4.31 2.57 -3.27
C LEU A 46 -4.14 1.31 -2.41
N GLY A 47 -2.91 0.94 -2.05
CA GLY A 47 -2.62 -0.18 -1.16
C GLY A 47 -2.54 -1.55 -1.84
N ASP A 48 -2.44 -1.61 -3.17
CA ASP A 48 -2.37 -2.89 -3.90
C ASP A 48 -1.17 -3.73 -3.45
N LEU A 49 0.02 -3.12 -3.38
CA LEU A 49 1.20 -3.80 -2.85
C LEU A 49 1.11 -4.00 -1.33
N THR A 50 0.63 -2.99 -0.59
CA THR A 50 0.42 -3.06 0.86
C THR A 50 -0.39 -4.29 1.27
N LYS A 51 -1.46 -4.64 0.54
CA LYS A 51 -2.30 -5.83 0.76
C LYS A 51 -1.51 -7.13 0.79
N GLU A 52 -0.52 -7.27 -0.08
CA GLU A 52 0.30 -8.47 -0.09
C GLU A 52 1.42 -8.41 0.96
N LEU A 53 2.00 -7.23 1.18
CA LEU A 53 3.06 -7.05 2.17
C LEU A 53 2.59 -7.36 3.60
N VAL A 54 1.41 -6.88 4.01
CA VAL A 54 0.90 -7.07 5.39
C VAL A 54 0.58 -8.54 5.72
N LYS A 55 0.43 -9.41 4.71
CA LYS A 55 0.25 -10.86 4.88
C LYS A 55 1.53 -11.58 5.26
N VAL A 56 2.69 -10.99 4.98
CA VAL A 56 4.00 -11.66 5.10
C VAL A 56 4.98 -10.94 6.02
N ARG A 57 4.79 -9.64 6.28
CA ARG A 57 5.68 -8.80 7.08
C ARG A 57 4.90 -7.75 7.87
N ASN A 58 5.56 -7.18 8.88
CA ASN A 58 5.12 -5.94 9.50
C ASN A 58 5.53 -4.77 8.62
N VAL A 59 4.58 -3.90 8.28
CA VAL A 59 4.75 -2.84 7.28
C VAL A 59 4.50 -1.47 7.91
N THR A 60 5.39 -0.53 7.64
CA THR A 60 5.15 0.90 7.86
C THR A 60 5.09 1.58 6.49
N ALA A 61 3.96 2.16 6.14
CA ALA A 61 3.78 2.89 4.89
C ALA A 61 3.84 4.41 5.12
N PHE A 62 4.40 5.13 4.15
CA PHE A 62 4.52 6.59 4.15
C PHE A 62 3.78 7.16 2.94
N GLU A 63 2.74 7.95 3.18
CA GLU A 63 1.91 8.56 2.13
C GLU A 63 1.74 10.07 2.36
N VAL A 64 1.94 10.85 1.30
CA VAL A 64 1.88 12.32 1.36
C VAL A 64 0.50 12.86 0.96
N ASP A 65 -0.27 12.09 0.19
CA ASP A 65 -1.63 12.43 -0.21
C ASP A 65 -2.63 12.04 0.88
N LYS A 66 -3.10 13.05 1.62
CA LYS A 66 -4.05 12.87 2.73
C LYS A 66 -5.31 12.08 2.36
N ARG A 67 -5.77 12.18 1.11
CA ARG A 67 -6.95 11.44 0.63
C ARG A 67 -6.67 9.94 0.58
N LEU A 68 -5.46 9.57 0.18
CA LEU A 68 -5.00 8.19 0.22
C LEU A 68 -4.72 7.76 1.65
N CYS A 69 -4.24 8.63 2.54
CA CYS A 69 -4.11 8.28 3.95
C CYS A 69 -5.45 7.90 4.58
N GLU A 70 -6.51 8.67 4.33
CA GLU A 70 -7.87 8.37 4.80
C GLU A 70 -8.38 7.04 4.24
N HIS A 71 -8.20 6.82 2.93
CA HIS A 71 -8.51 5.57 2.25
C HIS A 71 -7.79 4.35 2.89
N LEU A 72 -6.47 4.43 3.02
CA LEU A 72 -5.64 3.36 3.58
C LEU A 72 -5.96 3.10 5.06
N THR A 73 -6.25 4.14 5.84
CA THR A 73 -6.64 3.96 7.25
C THR A 73 -7.93 3.15 7.36
N SER A 74 -8.90 3.41 6.48
CA SER A 74 -10.15 2.65 6.44
C SER A 74 -9.95 1.24 5.87
N GLU A 75 -9.15 1.07 4.83
CA GLU A 75 -8.97 -0.23 4.17
C GLU A 75 -8.17 -1.21 5.02
N PHE A 76 -7.23 -0.72 5.84
CA PHE A 76 -6.34 -1.54 6.64
C PHE A 76 -6.64 -1.47 8.15
N GLU A 77 -7.86 -1.08 8.54
CA GLU A 77 -8.27 -0.94 9.95
C GLU A 77 -7.91 -2.19 10.78
N ASP A 78 -8.23 -3.39 10.28
CA ASP A 78 -7.89 -4.65 10.95
C ASP A 78 -6.37 -4.86 11.09
N SER A 79 -5.59 -4.53 10.07
CA SER A 79 -4.12 -4.68 10.13
C SER A 79 -3.46 -3.65 11.05
N ILE A 80 -4.05 -2.46 11.15
CA ILE A 80 -3.66 -1.45 12.14
C ILE A 80 -3.98 -1.95 13.54
N HIS A 81 -5.19 -2.47 13.76
CA HIS A 81 -5.60 -3.03 15.04
C HIS A 81 -4.72 -4.19 15.49
N ASN A 82 -4.34 -5.06 14.55
CA ASN A 82 -3.45 -6.20 14.80
C ASN A 82 -1.97 -5.82 14.91
N GLY A 83 -1.61 -4.56 14.63
CA GLY A 83 -0.25 -4.03 14.76
C GLY A 83 0.74 -4.49 13.67
N ASN A 84 0.26 -5.12 12.60
CA ASN A 84 1.08 -5.53 11.46
C ASN A 84 1.13 -4.47 10.33
N PHE A 85 0.32 -3.41 10.43
CA PHE A 85 0.38 -2.24 9.54
C PHE A 85 0.41 -0.93 10.33
N GLU A 86 1.26 -0.01 9.90
CA GLU A 86 1.33 1.35 10.41
C GLU A 86 1.38 2.34 9.23
N LEU A 87 0.58 3.40 9.30
CA LEU A 87 0.59 4.49 8.31
C LEU A 87 1.19 5.75 8.93
N ARG A 88 2.11 6.39 8.20
CA ARG A 88 2.84 7.59 8.61
C ARG A 88 2.72 8.72 7.61
#